data_AF-A0A2C9L3V4-F1
#
_entry.id   AF-A0A2C9L3V4-F1
#
_cell.length_a   1.000
_cell.length_b   1.000
_cell.length_c   1.000
_cell.angle_alpha   90.00
_cell.angle_beta   90.00
_cell.angle_gamma   90.00
#
_symmetry.space_group_name_H-M   'P 1'
#
loop_
_entity.id
_entity.type
_entity.pdbx_description
1 polymer ?
#
loop_
_entity_poly.entity_id
_entity_poly.type
_entity_poly.pdbx_seq_one_letter_code
_entity_poly.pdbx_strand_id
1 'polypeptide(L)'
;VARDLNLEANKTVKLENSNQLGYYFRVTRKEEKALRNNKKYHTIDTKSNGVRFHNSATKIYNNEYQQIRDAYNDQQKTLVVEIINIAAGYAEPMSLLSDILAQLDVLVSFAVVSASAPIPYIRPTLHPKVC
;
A
#
# COMPACT_ATOMS: atom_id res chain seq x y z
N VAL A 1 -15.10 25.95 -13.87
CA VAL A 1 -15.15 24.82 -14.84
C VAL A 1 -16.58 24.38 -15.15
N ALA A 2 -17.32 23.76 -14.23
CA ALA A 2 -18.69 23.28 -14.53
C ALA A 2 -19.63 24.42 -14.97
N ARG A 3 -19.63 25.55 -14.23
CA ARG A 3 -20.36 26.77 -14.62
C ARG A 3 -19.91 27.32 -15.98
N ASP A 4 -18.60 27.44 -16.21
CA ASP A 4 -18.04 27.95 -17.47
C ASP A 4 -18.42 27.09 -18.69
N LEU A 5 -18.66 25.79 -18.49
CA LEU A 5 -19.09 24.84 -19.52
C LEU A 5 -20.61 24.68 -19.59
N ASN A 6 -21.39 25.36 -18.74
CA ASN A 6 -22.83 25.15 -18.55
C ASN A 6 -23.21 23.68 -18.27
N LEU A 7 -22.41 23.00 -17.45
CA LEU A 7 -22.58 21.60 -17.08
C LEU A 7 -22.82 21.42 -15.58
N GLU A 8 -23.46 20.31 -15.20
CA GLU A 8 -23.70 19.94 -13.81
C GLU A 8 -22.41 19.47 -13.11
N ALA A 9 -21.96 20.21 -12.11
CA ALA A 9 -20.85 19.83 -11.25
C ALA A 9 -21.15 18.50 -10.52
N ASN A 10 -20.13 17.66 -10.34
CA ASN A 10 -20.19 16.35 -9.68
C ASN A 10 -21.11 15.31 -10.34
N LYS A 11 -21.76 15.63 -11.45
CA LYS A 11 -22.54 14.69 -12.25
C LYS A 11 -21.94 14.52 -13.64
N THR A 12 -21.89 15.59 -14.44
CA THR A 12 -21.38 15.53 -15.81
C THR A 12 -19.93 15.98 -15.92
N VAL A 13 -19.46 16.84 -14.99
CA VAL A 13 -18.05 17.20 -14.81
C VAL A 13 -17.59 16.82 -13.40
N LYS A 14 -16.54 16.01 -13.30
CA LYS A 14 -15.97 15.56 -12.02
C LYS A 14 -14.49 15.89 -11.94
N LEU A 15 -14.00 16.27 -10.76
CA LEU A 15 -12.58 16.31 -10.46
C LEU A 15 -12.19 14.92 -9.95
N GLU A 16 -11.24 14.27 -10.62
CA GLU A 16 -10.77 12.92 -10.31
C GLU A 16 -9.24 12.94 -10.15
N ASN A 17 -8.70 11.92 -9.50
CA ASN A 17 -7.26 11.75 -9.29
C ASN A 17 -6.82 10.36 -9.81
N SER A 18 -5.61 10.27 -10.36
CA SER A 18 -4.91 9.03 -10.66
C SER A 18 -3.44 9.14 -10.25
N ASN A 19 -2.82 8.02 -9.86
CA ASN A 19 -1.39 7.97 -9.53
C ASN A 19 -0.49 8.49 -10.65
N GLN A 20 -0.84 8.28 -11.92
CA GLN A 20 -0.02 8.71 -13.06
C GLN A 20 -0.25 10.18 -13.47
N LEU A 21 -1.47 10.71 -13.31
CA LEU A 21 -1.85 12.03 -13.84
C LEU A 21 -2.03 13.09 -12.76
N GLY A 22 -2.06 12.68 -11.49
CA GLY A 22 -2.58 13.50 -10.40
C GLY A 22 -4.05 13.86 -10.64
N TYR A 23 -4.42 15.08 -10.30
CA TYR A 23 -5.77 15.62 -10.43
C TYR A 23 -6.09 16.07 -11.87
N TYR A 24 -7.26 15.70 -12.37
CA TYR A 24 -7.79 16.11 -13.66
C TYR A 24 -9.32 16.23 -13.62
N PHE A 25 -9.89 17.02 -14.53
CA PHE A 25 -11.34 16.99 -14.75
C PHE A 25 -11.70 15.90 -15.74
N ARG A 26 -12.84 15.23 -15.52
CA ARG A 26 -13.45 14.33 -16.49
C ARG A 26 -14.85 14.81 -16.84
N VAL A 27 -15.15 14.89 -18.14
CA VAL A 27 -16.51 15.04 -18.65
C VAL A 27 -17.01 13.71 -19.21
N THR A 28 -18.32 13.48 -19.17
CA THR A 28 -18.91 12.31 -19.85
C THR A 28 -18.74 12.44 -21.37
N ARG A 29 -18.83 11.31 -22.09
CA ARG A 29 -18.72 11.29 -23.56
C ARG A 29 -19.83 12.08 -24.26
N LYS A 30 -21.00 12.22 -23.63
CA LYS A 30 -22.12 13.04 -24.15
C LYS A 30 -21.76 14.53 -24.18
N GLU A 31 -21.03 14.98 -23.17
CA GLU A 31 -20.66 16.40 -22.98
C GLU A 31 -19.29 16.76 -23.56
N GLU A 32 -18.63 15.85 -24.28
CA GLU A 32 -17.33 16.10 -24.92
C GLU A 32 -17.36 17.31 -25.85
N LYS A 33 -18.49 17.54 -26.52
CA LYS A 33 -18.69 18.68 -27.42
C LYS A 33 -18.49 20.03 -26.73
N ALA A 34 -18.74 20.13 -25.43
CA ALA A 34 -18.54 21.36 -24.65
C ALA A 34 -17.06 21.77 -24.54
N LEU A 35 -16.13 20.83 -24.78
CA LEU A 35 -14.69 21.09 -24.79
C LEU A 35 -14.16 21.46 -26.18
N ARG A 36 -14.90 21.16 -27.27
CA ARG A 36 -14.44 21.42 -28.64
C ARG A 36 -14.32 22.92 -28.89
N ASN A 37 -13.26 23.32 -29.59
CA ASN A 37 -12.94 24.70 -29.91
C ASN A 37 -12.73 25.64 -28.71
N ASN A 38 -12.69 25.10 -27.47
CA ASN A 38 -12.47 25.90 -26.28
C ASN A 38 -10.99 25.88 -25.87
N LYS A 39 -10.26 26.94 -26.26
CA LYS A 39 -8.82 27.09 -25.98
C LYS A 39 -8.48 27.17 -24.48
N LYS A 40 -9.46 27.37 -23.59
CA LYS A 40 -9.25 27.41 -22.14
C LYS A 40 -9.02 26.03 -21.53
N TYR A 41 -9.41 24.97 -22.22
CA TYR A 41 -9.33 23.60 -21.75
C TYR A 41 -8.38 22.78 -22.62
N HIS A 42 -7.49 22.04 -21.97
CA HIS A 42 -6.51 21.18 -22.59
C HIS A 42 -6.88 19.72 -22.33
N THR A 43 -7.24 19.01 -23.39
CA THR A 43 -7.52 17.57 -23.32
C THR A 43 -6.24 16.79 -23.03
N ILE A 44 -6.31 15.88 -22.06
CA ILE A 44 -5.22 14.96 -21.68
C ILE A 44 -5.37 13.67 -22.48
N ASP A 45 -6.49 12.97 -22.29
CA ASP A 45 -6.82 11.74 -23.00
C ASP A 45 -8.33 11.62 -23.20
N THR A 46 -8.72 10.71 -24.09
CA THR A 46 -10.11 10.30 -24.27
C THR A 46 -10.22 8.80 -23.98
N LYS A 47 -11.13 8.42 -23.08
CA LYS A 47 -11.38 7.03 -22.70
C LYS A 47 -12.84 6.66 -22.92
N SER A 48 -13.14 5.37 -22.80
CA SER A 48 -14.49 4.82 -22.95
C SER A 48 -15.51 5.50 -22.01
N ASN A 49 -15.07 5.93 -20.83
CA ASN A 49 -15.89 6.57 -19.80
C ASN A 49 -15.91 8.12 -19.86
N GLY A 50 -15.27 8.75 -20.85
CA GLY A 50 -15.29 10.22 -20.98
C GLY A 50 -13.97 10.82 -21.44
N VAL A 51 -13.89 12.15 -21.36
CA VAL A 51 -12.70 12.92 -21.75
C VAL A 51 -12.08 13.55 -20.52
N ARG A 52 -10.77 13.37 -20.36
CA ARG A 52 -10.00 13.98 -19.28
C ARG A 52 -9.31 15.24 -19.77
N PHE A 53 -9.33 16.29 -18.96
CA PHE A 53 -8.81 17.59 -19.35
C PHE A 53 -8.39 18.44 -18.14
N HIS A 54 -7.63 19.49 -18.43
CA HIS A 54 -7.24 20.54 -17.49
C HIS A 54 -7.63 21.92 -18.02
N ASN A 55 -7.66 22.90 -17.13
CA ASN A 55 -7.41 24.30 -17.49
C ASN A 55 -6.02 24.71 -16.96
N SER A 56 -5.57 25.93 -17.28
CA SER A 56 -4.25 26.41 -16.83
C SER A 56 -4.06 26.36 -15.32
N ALA A 57 -5.07 26.75 -14.55
CA ALA A 57 -5.01 26.75 -13.09
C ALA A 57 -4.86 25.33 -12.52
N THR A 58 -5.70 24.38 -12.96
CA THR A 58 -5.61 22.99 -12.50
C THR A 58 -4.31 22.33 -12.92
N LYS A 59 -3.76 22.67 -14.10
CA LYS A 59 -2.44 22.17 -14.50
C LYS A 59 -1.35 22.65 -13.54
N ILE A 60 -1.36 23.93 -13.15
CA ILE A 60 -0.40 24.50 -12.18
C ILE A 60 -0.52 23.80 -10.83
N TYR A 61 -1.72 23.76 -10.25
CA TYR A 61 -1.92 23.13 -8.94
C TYR A 61 -1.63 21.62 -8.95
N ASN A 62 -1.92 20.94 -10.05
CA ASN A 62 -1.62 19.53 -10.19
C ASN A 62 -0.10 19.27 -10.26
N ASN A 63 0.65 20.12 -10.96
CA ASN A 63 2.11 20.01 -11.01
C ASN A 63 2.73 20.26 -9.64
N GLU A 64 2.29 21.29 -8.92
CA GLU A 64 2.74 21.58 -7.55
C GLU A 64 2.38 20.43 -6.60
N TYR A 65 1.15 19.91 -6.67
CA TYR A 65 0.72 18.74 -5.91
C TYR A 65 1.59 17.52 -6.17
N GLN A 66 1.89 17.22 -7.44
CA GLN A 66 2.75 16.08 -7.79
C GLN A 66 4.16 16.24 -7.25
N GLN A 67 4.76 17.43 -7.38
CA GLN A 67 6.08 17.72 -6.82
C GLN A 67 6.15 17.51 -5.31
N ILE A 68 5.16 18.05 -4.58
CA ILE A 68 5.09 17.89 -3.11
C ILE A 68 4.83 16.42 -2.74
N ARG A 69 3.94 15.74 -3.46
CA ARG A 69 3.64 14.33 -3.25
C ARG A 69 4.88 13.46 -3.45
N ASP A 70 5.65 13.71 -4.49
CA ASP A 70 6.85 12.94 -4.81
C ASP A 70 7.94 13.18 -3.76
N ALA A 71 8.17 14.44 -3.38
CA ALA A 71 9.08 14.80 -2.29
C ALA A 71 8.68 14.14 -0.95
N TYR A 72 7.38 14.11 -0.64
CA TYR A 72 6.87 13.42 0.55
C TYR A 72 7.14 11.92 0.49
N ASN A 73 6.85 11.28 -0.65
CA ASN A 73 7.06 9.85 -0.83
C ASN A 73 8.55 9.48 -0.72
N ASP A 74 9.44 10.32 -1.25
CA ASP A 74 10.88 10.08 -1.16
C ASP A 74 11.39 10.23 0.27
N GLN A 75 10.93 11.25 1.01
CA GLN A 75 11.26 11.37 2.43
C GLN A 75 10.72 10.17 3.24
N GLN A 76 9.50 9.72 2.96
CA GLN A 76 8.90 8.57 3.61
C GLN A 76 9.73 7.29 3.37
N LYS A 77 10.23 7.06 2.14
CA LYS A 77 11.09 5.91 1.85
C LYS A 77 12.35 5.91 2.70
N THR A 78 12.99 7.07 2.87
CA THR A 78 14.17 7.20 3.72
C THR A 78 13.87 6.79 5.16
N LEU A 79 12.76 7.28 5.73
CA LEU A 79 12.34 6.90 7.09
C LEU A 79 12.05 5.40 7.22
N VAL A 80 11.39 4.80 6.22
CA VAL A 80 11.11 3.36 6.22
C VAL A 80 12.42 2.55 6.25
N VAL A 81 13.41 2.96 5.45
CA VAL A 81 14.73 2.30 5.44
C VAL A 81 15.44 2.44 6.79
N GLU A 82 15.41 3.62 7.40
CA GLU A 82 15.99 3.84 8.73
C GLU A 82 15.35 2.95 9.80
N ILE A 83 14.01 2.86 9.82
CA ILE A 83 13.28 1.99 10.75
C ILE A 83 13.67 0.52 10.55
N ILE A 84 13.74 0.06 9.30
CA ILE A 84 14.18 -1.31 8.99
C ILE A 84 15.59 -1.56 9.49
N ASN A 85 16.52 -0.61 9.30
CA ASN A 85 17.89 -0.73 9.77
C ASN A 85 17.98 -0.80 11.31
N ILE A 86 17.16 -0.01 12.02
CA ILE A 86 17.06 -0.10 13.49
C ILE A 86 16.50 -1.46 13.91
N ALA A 87 15.42 -1.91 13.26
CA ALA A 87 14.80 -3.19 13.54
C ALA A 87 15.74 -4.38 13.27
N ALA A 88 16.56 -4.29 12.22
CA ALA A 88 17.58 -5.29 11.89
C ALA A 88 18.63 -5.46 13.01
N GLY A 89 18.89 -4.42 13.80
CA GLY A 89 19.74 -4.50 14.99
C GLY A 89 19.22 -5.47 16.06
N TYR A 90 17.93 -5.84 16.03
CA TYR A 90 17.33 -6.82 16.94
C TYR A 90 17.32 -8.25 16.37
N ALA A 91 17.93 -8.51 15.22
CA ALA A 91 17.90 -9.82 14.60
C ALA A 91 18.48 -10.93 15.50
N GLU A 92 19.59 -10.66 16.20
CA GLU A 92 20.23 -11.63 17.09
C GLU A 92 19.35 -11.94 18.33
N PRO A 93 18.84 -10.95 19.10
CA PRO A 93 17.86 -11.21 20.16
C PRO A 93 16.61 -11.97 19.69
N MET A 94 16.10 -11.67 18.49
CA MET A 94 14.95 -12.39 17.92
C MET A 94 15.28 -13.84 17.58
N SER A 95 16.49 -14.11 17.12
CA SER A 95 16.96 -15.48 16.85
C SER A 95 17.10 -16.28 18.14
N LEU A 96 17.68 -15.68 19.18
CA LEU A 96 17.76 -16.30 20.50
C LEU A 96 16.38 -16.61 21.08
N LEU A 97 15.43 -15.68 20.95
CA LEU A 97 14.05 -15.91 21.35
C LEU A 97 13.42 -17.08 20.58
N SER A 98 13.68 -17.18 19.28
CA SER A 98 13.21 -18.31 18.46
C SER A 98 13.72 -19.65 18.97
N ASP A 99 15.01 -19.75 19.32
CA ASP A 99 15.61 -20.99 19.84
C ASP A 99 14.99 -21.40 21.18
N ILE A 100 14.80 -20.43 22.09
CA ILE A 100 14.17 -20.65 23.39
C ILE A 100 12.72 -21.13 23.22
N LEU A 101 11.96 -20.48 22.34
CA LEU A 101 10.58 -20.86 22.05
C LEU A 101 10.50 -22.25 21.41
N ALA A 102 11.41 -22.60 20.50
CA ALA A 102 11.45 -23.92 19.90
C ALA A 102 11.75 -25.03 20.93
N GLN A 103 12.69 -24.80 21.85
CA GLN A 103 12.96 -25.75 22.92
C GLN A 103 11.74 -25.93 23.82
N LEU A 104 11.08 -24.82 24.20
CA LEU A 104 9.87 -24.87 25.01
C LEU A 104 8.75 -25.64 24.30
N ASP A 105 8.53 -25.36 23.01
CA ASP A 105 7.49 -25.99 22.19
C ASP A 105 7.66 -27.52 22.11
N VAL A 106 8.89 -27.99 21.87
CA VAL A 106 9.19 -29.42 21.80
C VAL A 106 8.98 -30.10 23.15
N LEU A 107 9.45 -29.48 24.25
CA LEU A 107 9.31 -30.05 25.59
C LEU A 107 7.84 -30.11 26.03
N VAL A 108 7.07 -29.07 25.75
CA VAL A 108 5.62 -29.04 26.03
C VAL A 108 4.90 -30.06 25.17
N SER A 109 5.23 -30.16 23.88
CA SER A 109 4.67 -31.17 22.98
C SER A 109 4.94 -32.60 23.48
N PHE A 110 6.16 -32.89 23.94
CA PHE A 110 6.49 -34.18 24.55
C PHE A 110 5.67 -34.45 25.81
N ALA A 111 5.51 -33.45 26.68
CA ALA A 111 4.71 -33.59 27.89
C ALA A 111 3.22 -33.86 27.56
N VAL A 112 2.65 -33.11 26.61
CA VAL A 112 1.25 -33.26 26.17
C VAL A 112 1.02 -34.64 25.59
N VAL A 113 1.86 -35.11 24.66
CA VAL A 113 1.72 -36.44 24.05
C VAL A 113 1.88 -37.54 25.10
N SER A 114 2.86 -37.40 26.01
CA SER A 114 3.10 -38.38 27.07
C SER A 114 1.91 -38.50 28.03
N ALA A 115 1.29 -37.38 28.40
CA ALA A 115 0.16 -37.36 29.32
C ALA A 115 -1.18 -37.76 28.67
N SER A 116 -1.32 -37.51 27.36
CA SER A 116 -2.60 -37.71 26.63
C SER A 116 -2.70 -39.07 25.93
N ALA A 117 -1.65 -39.89 25.95
CA ALA A 117 -1.69 -41.24 25.37
C ALA A 117 -2.69 -42.14 26.14
N PRO A 118 -3.31 -43.15 25.49
CA PRO A 118 -4.25 -44.08 26.14
C PRO A 118 -3.68 -44.75 27.40
N ILE A 119 -2.38 -45.02 27.38
CA ILE A 119 -1.57 -45.36 28.56
C ILE A 119 -0.47 -44.30 28.63
N PRO A 120 -0.40 -43.46 29.69
CA PRO A 120 0.57 -42.39 29.78
C PRO A 120 2.01 -42.90 29.70
N TYR A 121 2.85 -42.21 28.92
CA TYR A 121 4.26 -42.58 28.79
C TYR A 121 5.04 -42.30 30.08
N ILE A 122 6.06 -43.12 30.33
CA ILE A 122 6.96 -42.99 31.47
C ILE A 122 8.38 -42.65 31.00
N ARG A 123 9.15 -41.99 31.87
CA ARG A 123 10.54 -41.61 31.58
C ARG A 123 11.43 -42.86 31.49
N PRO A 124 12.14 -43.10 30.36
CA PRO A 124 13.00 -44.26 30.22
C PRO A 124 14.29 -44.14 31.05
N THR A 125 14.82 -45.28 31.51
CA THR A 125 16.13 -45.37 32.15
C THR A 125 17.21 -45.50 31.07
N LEU A 126 18.16 -44.56 31.03
CA LEU A 126 19.26 -44.58 30.08
C LEU A 126 20.46 -45.32 30.69
N HIS A 127 21.03 -46.26 29.94
CA HIS A 127 22.26 -46.98 30.31
C HIS A 127 23.44 -46.48 29.46
N PRO A 128 24.67 -46.43 30.01
CA PRO A 128 25.85 -46.05 29.24
C PRO A 128 26.07 -47.00 28.07
N LYS A 129 26.61 -46.45 26.98
CA LYS A 129 26.94 -47.25 25.80
C LYS A 129 28.08 -48.20 26.16
N VAL A 130 27.83 -49.50 26.10
CA VAL A 130 28.86 -50.53 26.28
C VAL A 130 29.73 -50.54 25.02
N CYS A 131 31.02 -50.26 25.20
CA CYS A 131 32.05 -50.36 24.15
C CYS A 131 32.62 -51.78 24.11
#